data_AF-A0A558RCJ0-F1
#
_entry.id   AF-A0A558RCJ0-F1
#
_cell.length_a   1.000
_cell.length_b   1.000
_cell.length_c   1.000
_cell.angle_alpha   90.00
_cell.angle_beta   90.00
_cell.angle_gamma   90.00
#
_symmetry.space_group_name_H-M   'P 1'
#
loop_
_entity.id
_entity.type
_entity.pdbx_description
1 polymer ?
#
loop_
_entity_poly.entity_id
_entity_poly.type
_entity_poly.pdbx_seq_one_letter_code
_entity_poly.pdbx_strand_id
1 'polypeptide(L)'
;MAEAEEVLGLLARPANPALEQEALRLLFLALSGGFLTTFADPDRPDFVPAVNNLLNGSMTNPDFIYGTATVDGAGTYRISGERGDALFLFFDIVAGGLGVMDTLGPSLGSIDGDSLTIDADGLFELLLSAERPTDWAGDWRPLDPRARTITMRQAVYDWGRGRDPRVAIERVDRPLHHRRSTPGEVAERLAALAAYPRRYAGLWLGVVRDWMARGLWNRFEHDDWAGRGGVTGQHYYQGLFRLEPGYALLLETALPARVRYWNVQLGDLVWNTIDWVNWQSSLNGGQARLDDDGRFRAVIALDDPGVPNWLDPGGNTEGAIMLRWTEASDGPAPMLTPVRLDRLRNHLPHDTPAVTPAERDDALRRRRTGAQLRRRWEGE
;
A
#
# COMPACT_ATOMS: atom_id res chain seq x y z
N MET A 1 25.45 6.29 -1.42
CA MET A 1 25.26 4.84 -1.19
C MET A 1 26.06 4.33 0.00
N ALA A 2 27.38 4.53 0.08
CA ALA A 2 28.17 4.10 1.25
C ALA A 2 27.62 4.57 2.61
N GLU A 3 27.24 5.85 2.74
CA GLU A 3 26.59 6.37 3.96
C GLU A 3 25.18 5.82 4.21
N ALA A 4 24.52 5.30 3.17
CA ALA A 4 23.21 4.68 3.30
C ALA A 4 23.31 3.25 3.83
N GLU A 5 24.42 2.54 3.61
CA GLU A 5 24.67 1.20 4.14
C GLU A 5 24.77 1.18 5.68
N GLU A 6 24.95 2.33 6.33
CA GLU A 6 24.85 2.42 7.79
C GLU A 6 23.51 1.90 8.34
N VAL A 7 22.43 1.97 7.55
CA VAL A 7 21.12 1.44 7.96
C VAL A 7 21.07 -0.08 7.99
N LEU A 8 22.05 -0.79 7.40
CA LEU A 8 22.14 -2.25 7.50
C LEU A 8 22.38 -2.69 8.95
N GLY A 9 22.91 -1.82 9.81
CA GLY A 9 22.97 -2.06 11.25
C GLY A 9 21.60 -2.18 11.94
N LEU A 10 20.52 -1.77 11.27
CA LEU A 10 19.13 -1.93 11.75
C LEU A 10 18.53 -3.29 11.42
N LEU A 11 19.22 -4.11 10.62
CA LEU A 11 18.71 -5.41 10.22
C LEU A 11 18.36 -6.26 11.45
N ALA A 12 17.16 -6.85 11.39
CA ALA A 12 16.68 -7.86 12.31
C ALA A 12 17.69 -8.98 12.60
N ARG A 13 18.49 -9.34 11.58
CA ARG A 13 19.49 -10.40 11.61
C ARG A 13 20.74 -9.94 10.83
N PRO A 14 21.68 -9.24 11.47
CA PRO A 14 22.84 -8.65 10.79
C PRO A 14 23.84 -9.68 10.24
N ALA A 15 23.64 -10.98 10.49
CA ALA A 15 24.47 -12.07 9.97
C ALA A 15 23.74 -12.95 8.93
N ASN A 16 22.63 -12.48 8.35
CA ASN A 16 21.93 -13.18 7.27
C ASN A 16 22.28 -12.51 5.91
N PRO A 17 23.14 -13.12 5.07
CA PRO A 17 23.56 -12.53 3.81
C PRO A 17 22.40 -12.25 2.84
N ALA A 18 21.36 -13.11 2.84
CA ALA A 18 20.20 -12.90 1.97
C ALA A 18 19.41 -11.65 2.40
N LEU A 19 19.21 -11.48 3.71
CA LEU A 19 18.52 -10.30 4.25
C LEU A 19 19.31 -9.00 3.99
N GLU A 20 20.63 -9.07 4.08
CA GLU A 20 21.50 -7.95 3.73
C GLU A 20 21.32 -7.55 2.26
N GLN A 21 21.29 -8.52 1.34
CA GLN A 21 21.04 -8.23 -0.08
C GLN A 21 19.64 -7.65 -0.34
N GLU A 22 18.60 -8.12 0.36
CA GLU A 22 17.26 -7.52 0.25
C GLU A 22 17.22 -6.07 0.79
N ALA A 23 17.95 -5.77 1.87
CA ALA A 23 18.06 -4.40 2.35
C ALA A 23 18.86 -3.50 1.38
N LEU A 24 19.90 -4.02 0.74
CA LEU A 24 20.60 -3.30 -0.33
C LEU A 24 19.66 -3.02 -1.52
N ARG A 25 18.84 -4.00 -1.92
CA ARG A 25 17.81 -3.80 -2.96
C ARG A 25 16.84 -2.68 -2.57
N LEU A 26 16.42 -2.60 -1.30
CA LEU A 26 15.57 -1.53 -0.80
C LEU A 26 16.23 -0.14 -0.94
N LEU A 27 17.55 -0.02 -0.75
CA LEU A 27 18.26 1.25 -0.97
C LEU A 27 18.19 1.72 -2.43
N PHE A 28 18.39 0.82 -3.39
CA PHE A 28 18.30 1.15 -4.81
C PHE A 28 16.86 1.40 -5.27
N LEU A 29 15.90 0.68 -4.68
CA LEU A 29 14.48 0.94 -4.87
C LEU A 29 14.12 2.35 -4.40
N ALA A 30 14.57 2.74 -3.21
CA ALA A 30 14.36 4.08 -2.66
C ALA A 30 14.97 5.16 -3.55
N LEU A 31 16.18 4.95 -4.09
CA LEU A 31 16.80 5.86 -5.05
C LEU A 31 15.94 6.00 -6.33
N SER A 32 15.47 4.87 -6.86
CA SER A 32 14.70 4.83 -8.11
C SER A 32 13.33 5.48 -7.97
N GLY A 33 12.58 5.12 -6.92
CA GLY A 33 11.27 5.71 -6.63
C GLY A 33 11.39 7.17 -6.18
N GLY A 34 12.44 7.52 -5.42
CA GLY A 34 12.71 8.88 -4.99
C GLY A 34 12.87 9.85 -6.16
N PHE A 35 13.45 9.40 -7.27
CA PHE A 35 13.62 10.23 -8.46
C PHE A 35 12.28 10.78 -8.99
N LEU A 36 11.20 10.00 -8.91
CA LEU A 36 9.86 10.39 -9.38
C LEU A 36 9.31 11.64 -8.66
N THR A 37 9.73 11.88 -7.42
CA THR A 37 9.28 13.04 -6.62
C THR A 37 10.34 14.13 -6.49
N THR A 38 11.58 13.85 -6.87
CA THR A 38 12.74 14.75 -6.66
C THR A 38 12.54 16.10 -7.34
N PHE A 39 11.95 16.09 -8.54
CA PHE A 39 11.69 17.28 -9.34
C PHE A 39 10.22 17.70 -9.36
N ALA A 40 9.40 17.19 -8.42
CA ALA A 40 8.01 17.60 -8.29
C ALA A 40 7.89 19.12 -8.05
N ASP A 41 6.87 19.70 -8.64
CA ASP A 41 6.63 21.15 -8.68
C ASP A 41 5.16 21.42 -8.34
N PRO A 42 4.84 22.12 -7.24
CA PRO A 42 3.46 22.39 -6.88
C PRO A 42 2.74 23.34 -7.86
N ASP A 43 3.46 24.04 -8.73
CA ASP A 43 2.86 24.83 -9.82
C ASP A 43 2.50 23.97 -11.04
N ARG A 44 3.05 22.75 -11.12
CA ARG A 44 2.82 21.77 -12.21
C ARG A 44 2.68 20.38 -11.59
N PRO A 45 1.64 20.17 -10.75
CA PRO A 45 1.45 18.93 -10.04
C PRO A 45 1.19 17.79 -11.04
N ASP A 46 1.62 16.59 -10.67
CA ASP A 46 1.36 15.37 -11.41
C ASP A 46 1.25 14.21 -10.41
N PHE A 47 0.37 13.24 -10.67
CA PHE A 47 0.26 12.04 -9.84
C PHE A 47 1.32 11.02 -10.26
N VAL A 48 2.49 11.09 -9.64
CA VAL A 48 3.54 10.10 -9.88
C VAL A 48 3.33 8.84 -9.03
N PRO A 49 3.75 7.65 -9.50
CA PRO A 49 3.65 6.43 -8.70
C PRO A 49 4.40 6.56 -7.37
N ALA A 50 3.71 6.32 -6.25
CA ALA A 50 4.33 6.35 -4.92
C ALA A 50 4.99 5.01 -4.57
N VAL A 51 4.23 3.92 -4.73
CA VAL A 51 4.68 2.52 -4.58
C VAL A 51 3.87 1.63 -5.53
N ASN A 52 4.45 0.51 -5.97
CA ASN A 52 3.78 -0.47 -6.83
C ASN A 52 4.54 -1.81 -6.80
N ASN A 53 4.23 -2.75 -7.70
CA ASN A 53 4.90 -4.05 -7.74
C ASN A 53 6.39 -4.00 -8.14
N LEU A 54 6.84 -2.93 -8.79
CA LEU A 54 8.26 -2.68 -9.13
C LEU A 54 8.96 -1.79 -8.09
N LEU A 55 8.26 -0.76 -7.61
CA LEU A 55 8.64 0.10 -6.49
C LEU A 55 7.97 -0.41 -5.20
N ASN A 56 8.18 -1.70 -4.92
CA ASN A 56 7.62 -2.39 -3.77
C ASN A 56 8.37 -2.03 -2.49
N GLY A 57 7.86 -1.04 -1.78
CA GLY A 57 8.31 -0.68 -0.43
C GLY A 57 7.13 -0.36 0.47
N SER A 58 7.40 -0.14 1.77
CA SER A 58 6.38 0.31 2.73
C SER A 58 5.15 -0.61 2.87
N MET A 59 5.31 -1.93 2.75
CA MET A 59 4.19 -2.89 2.75
C MET A 59 3.09 -2.52 1.75
N THR A 60 3.51 -2.21 0.52
CA THR A 60 2.64 -1.85 -0.62
C THR A 60 1.42 -2.76 -0.65
N ASN A 61 0.21 -2.20 -0.62
CA ASN A 61 -0.99 -3.01 -0.69
C ASN A 61 -1.15 -3.57 -2.12
N PRO A 62 -1.20 -4.90 -2.31
CA PRO A 62 -1.37 -5.55 -3.61
C PRO A 62 -2.58 -5.07 -4.41
N ASP A 63 -3.62 -4.62 -3.72
CA ASP A 63 -4.91 -4.25 -4.31
C ASP A 63 -4.99 -2.78 -4.70
N PHE A 64 -4.01 -1.96 -4.30
CA PHE A 64 -4.06 -0.51 -4.49
C PHE A 64 -3.17 -0.04 -5.65
N ILE A 65 -3.64 0.96 -6.40
CA ILE A 65 -2.77 1.85 -7.18
C ILE A 65 -2.55 3.13 -6.36
N TYR A 66 -1.30 3.54 -6.25
CA TYR A 66 -0.89 4.70 -5.45
C TYR A 66 -0.32 5.80 -6.33
N GLY A 67 -0.89 6.99 -6.23
CA GLY A 67 -0.35 8.22 -6.80
C GLY A 67 0.02 9.21 -5.70
N THR A 68 1.01 10.05 -5.94
CA THR A 68 1.29 11.20 -5.07
C THR A 68 1.56 12.42 -5.93
N ALA A 69 0.98 13.56 -5.55
CA ALA A 69 1.21 14.85 -6.18
C ALA A 69 1.68 15.86 -5.13
N THR A 70 2.71 16.63 -5.44
CA THR A 70 3.14 17.77 -4.62
C THR A 70 2.24 18.97 -4.88
N VAL A 71 1.81 19.64 -3.81
CA VAL A 71 0.95 20.83 -3.86
C VAL A 71 1.46 21.90 -2.90
N ASP A 72 1.00 23.13 -3.11
CA ASP A 72 1.18 24.25 -2.20
C ASP A 72 -0.18 24.59 -1.59
N GLY A 73 -0.33 24.48 -0.27
CA GLY A 73 -1.60 24.75 0.42
C GLY A 73 -2.20 26.14 0.19
N ALA A 74 -1.42 27.10 -0.33
CA ALA A 74 -1.92 28.42 -0.74
C ALA A 74 -2.50 28.45 -2.17
N GLY A 75 -2.38 27.37 -2.94
CA GLY A 75 -2.85 27.29 -4.32
C GLY A 75 -4.33 26.93 -4.46
N THR A 76 -4.81 27.02 -5.70
CA THR A 76 -6.11 26.47 -6.11
C THR A 76 -5.84 25.35 -7.11
N TYR A 77 -6.37 24.16 -6.83
CA TYR A 77 -6.16 22.97 -7.64
C TYR A 77 -7.48 22.41 -8.14
N ARG A 78 -7.50 21.98 -9.40
CA ARG A 78 -8.59 21.18 -9.96
C ARG A 78 -8.12 19.74 -10.07
N ILE A 79 -8.90 18.82 -9.49
CA ILE A 79 -8.77 17.38 -9.72
C ILE A 79 -9.97 16.95 -10.56
N SER A 80 -9.73 16.30 -11.68
CA SER A 80 -10.79 15.84 -12.58
C SER A 80 -10.45 14.47 -13.16
N GLY A 81 -11.45 13.76 -13.67
CA GLY A 81 -11.20 12.46 -14.27
C GLY A 81 -12.41 11.55 -14.36
N GLU A 82 -12.15 10.27 -14.60
CA GLU A 82 -13.14 9.19 -14.62
C GLU A 82 -13.12 8.45 -13.28
N ARG A 83 -14.27 8.29 -12.63
CA ARG A 83 -14.37 7.56 -11.34
C ARG A 83 -14.05 6.07 -11.48
N GLY A 84 -14.31 5.47 -12.64
CA GLY A 84 -14.10 4.05 -12.88
C GLY A 84 -14.91 3.13 -11.95
N ASP A 85 -14.54 1.86 -11.90
CA ASP A 85 -15.25 0.79 -11.19
C ASP A 85 -14.54 0.37 -9.88
N ALA A 86 -13.49 1.10 -9.47
CA ALA A 86 -12.76 0.80 -8.24
C ALA A 86 -13.68 0.86 -7.01
N LEU A 87 -13.41 0.03 -6.01
CA LEU A 87 -14.14 0.00 -4.73
C LEU A 87 -14.13 1.36 -4.03
N PHE A 88 -13.00 2.05 -4.14
CA PHE A 88 -12.85 3.43 -3.72
C PHE A 88 -11.74 4.13 -4.50
N LEU A 89 -11.87 5.45 -4.58
CA LEU A 89 -10.84 6.39 -4.99
C LEU A 89 -10.69 7.40 -3.85
N PHE A 90 -9.60 7.30 -3.11
CA PHE A 90 -9.33 8.19 -1.97
C PHE A 90 -8.21 9.17 -2.29
N PHE A 91 -8.42 10.42 -1.92
CA PHE A 91 -7.39 11.47 -1.86
C PHE A 91 -7.13 11.84 -0.41
N ASP A 92 -5.90 11.67 0.06
CA ASP A 92 -5.46 12.08 1.39
C ASP A 92 -4.59 13.31 1.27
N ILE A 93 -5.01 14.42 1.88
CA ILE A 93 -4.30 15.70 1.87
C ILE A 93 -3.38 15.72 3.08
N VAL A 94 -2.09 15.91 2.89
CA VAL A 94 -1.08 15.71 3.95
C VAL A 94 -0.21 16.96 4.11
N ALA A 95 0.14 17.30 5.35
CA ALA A 95 1.04 18.41 5.69
C ALA A 95 2.54 18.13 5.42
N GLY A 96 2.82 17.10 4.64
CA GLY A 96 4.12 16.52 4.42
C GLY A 96 4.00 15.38 3.41
N GLY A 97 4.95 14.46 3.41
CA GLY A 97 4.95 13.33 2.48
C GLY A 97 6.16 12.42 2.66
N LEU A 98 6.19 11.34 1.88
CA LEU A 98 7.35 10.45 1.78
C LEU A 98 8.30 10.86 0.63
N GLY A 99 7.94 11.85 -0.20
CA GLY A 99 8.75 12.28 -1.33
C GLY A 99 10.12 12.84 -0.89
N VAL A 100 11.07 12.89 -1.82
CA VAL A 100 12.48 13.23 -1.53
C VAL A 100 12.63 14.57 -0.82
N MET A 101 11.88 15.57 -1.26
CA MET A 101 11.93 16.92 -0.69
C MET A 101 10.99 17.11 0.50
N ASP A 102 10.18 16.12 0.84
CA ASP A 102 9.18 16.22 1.88
C ASP A 102 9.73 15.83 3.25
N THR A 103 9.06 16.32 4.29
CA THR A 103 9.12 15.78 5.66
C THR A 103 7.80 15.07 5.97
N LEU A 104 7.83 14.09 6.89
CA LEU A 104 6.59 13.46 7.35
C LEU A 104 5.69 14.49 8.03
N GLY A 105 4.38 14.38 7.79
CA GLY A 105 3.38 15.27 8.37
C GLY A 105 2.04 14.57 8.55
N PRO A 106 1.15 15.11 9.40
CA PRO A 106 -0.17 14.54 9.62
C PRO A 106 -1.05 14.65 8.37
N SER A 107 -2.04 13.77 8.27
CA SER A 107 -3.19 13.97 7.38
C SER A 107 -3.97 15.21 7.84
N LEU A 108 -4.38 16.02 6.88
CA LEU A 108 -5.16 17.25 7.02
C LEU A 108 -6.63 17.05 6.62
N GLY A 109 -6.94 15.90 6.02
CA GLY A 109 -8.28 15.56 5.56
C GLY A 109 -8.20 14.54 4.44
N SER A 110 -9.27 13.77 4.28
CA SER A 110 -9.43 12.83 3.18
C SER A 110 -10.69 13.13 2.40
N ILE A 111 -10.66 12.78 1.12
CA ILE A 111 -11.77 12.94 0.19
C ILE A 111 -12.01 11.58 -0.46
N ASP A 112 -13.24 11.11 -0.32
CA ASP A 112 -13.73 9.95 -1.06
C ASP A 112 -14.33 10.41 -2.39
N GLY A 113 -13.89 9.81 -3.48
CA GLY A 113 -14.44 10.01 -4.82
C GLY A 113 -15.93 9.72 -4.89
N ASP A 114 -16.46 8.83 -4.04
CA ASP A 114 -17.90 8.55 -3.97
C ASP A 114 -18.71 9.69 -3.33
N SER A 115 -18.04 10.67 -2.70
CA SER A 115 -18.66 11.89 -2.18
C SER A 115 -18.75 13.02 -3.22
N LEU A 116 -18.25 12.78 -4.44
CA LEU A 116 -18.26 13.73 -5.54
C LEU A 116 -19.46 13.49 -6.46
N THR A 117 -19.86 14.54 -7.15
CA THR A 117 -20.85 14.49 -8.21
C THR A 117 -20.21 13.84 -9.42
N ILE A 118 -20.71 12.65 -9.78
CA ILE A 118 -20.31 11.91 -10.97
C ILE A 118 -21.37 12.13 -12.04
N ASP A 119 -20.98 12.59 -13.22
CA ASP A 119 -21.92 12.82 -14.32
C ASP A 119 -22.29 11.52 -15.06
N ALA A 120 -23.14 11.66 -16.09
CA ALA A 120 -23.63 10.52 -16.87
C ALA A 120 -22.53 9.79 -17.67
N ASP A 121 -21.40 10.46 -17.95
CA ASP A 121 -20.25 9.89 -18.64
C ASP A 121 -19.24 9.24 -17.66
N GLY A 122 -19.52 9.34 -16.35
CA GLY A 122 -18.66 8.81 -15.29
C GLY A 122 -17.53 9.76 -14.90
N LEU A 123 -17.62 11.02 -15.31
CA LEU A 123 -16.62 12.04 -15.04
C LEU A 123 -16.92 12.78 -13.74
N PHE A 124 -15.86 13.27 -13.10
CA PHE A 124 -15.95 14.12 -11.92
C PHE A 124 -15.01 15.32 -12.04
N GLU A 125 -15.33 16.36 -11.29
CA GLU A 125 -14.50 17.55 -11.14
C GLU A 125 -14.58 18.06 -9.70
N LEU A 126 -13.43 18.32 -9.09
CA LEU A 126 -13.27 18.78 -7.72
C LEU A 126 -12.30 19.96 -7.68
N LEU A 127 -12.72 21.04 -7.05
CA LEU A 127 -11.85 22.18 -6.75
C LEU A 127 -11.36 22.14 -5.29
N LEU A 128 -10.06 22.34 -5.10
CA LEU A 128 -9.40 22.49 -3.81
C LEU A 128 -8.82 23.90 -3.70
N SER A 129 -9.18 24.65 -2.67
CA SER A 129 -8.67 25.99 -2.39
C SER A 129 -8.91 26.39 -0.95
N ALA A 130 -8.20 27.42 -0.46
CA ALA A 130 -8.42 27.95 0.89
C ALA A 130 -9.86 28.46 1.09
N GLU A 131 -10.40 29.17 0.10
CA GLU A 131 -11.77 29.67 0.08
C GLU A 131 -12.49 29.23 -1.20
N ARG A 132 -13.79 28.96 -1.10
CA ARG A 132 -14.62 28.59 -2.26
C ARG A 132 -14.76 29.79 -3.19
N PRO A 133 -14.37 29.70 -4.48
CA PRO A 133 -14.61 30.79 -5.43
C PRO A 133 -16.10 31.03 -5.63
N THR A 134 -16.48 32.30 -5.72
CA THR A 134 -17.89 32.73 -5.83
C THR A 134 -18.59 32.26 -7.10
N ASP A 135 -17.81 32.01 -8.16
CA ASP A 135 -18.25 31.54 -9.47
C ASP A 135 -18.18 30.00 -9.61
N TRP A 136 -17.79 29.28 -8.56
CA TRP A 136 -17.69 27.82 -8.58
C TRP A 136 -18.96 27.11 -8.09
N ALA A 137 -19.69 26.52 -9.03
CA ALA A 137 -20.90 25.75 -8.75
C ALA A 137 -20.64 24.26 -8.46
N GLY A 138 -19.48 23.72 -8.87
CA GLY A 138 -19.15 22.30 -8.74
C GLY A 138 -18.75 21.87 -7.33
N ASP A 139 -18.25 20.64 -7.22
CA ASP A 139 -17.72 20.11 -5.98
C ASP A 139 -16.48 20.89 -5.53
N TRP A 140 -16.45 21.21 -4.25
CA TRP A 140 -15.37 21.96 -3.63
C TRP A 140 -15.06 21.39 -2.25
N ARG A 141 -13.78 21.37 -1.89
CA ARG A 141 -13.32 21.08 -0.53
C ARG A 141 -12.23 22.10 -0.13
N PRO A 142 -12.17 22.51 1.14
CA PRO A 142 -11.12 23.42 1.59
C PRO A 142 -9.74 22.76 1.50
N LEU A 143 -8.75 23.52 1.06
CA LEU A 143 -7.33 23.13 1.11
C LEU A 143 -6.67 23.81 2.30
N ASP A 144 -6.18 23.02 3.26
CA ASP A 144 -5.45 23.53 4.42
C ASP A 144 -4.12 24.18 3.94
N PRO A 145 -3.76 25.39 4.39
CA PRO A 145 -2.52 26.07 4.00
C PRO A 145 -1.23 25.30 4.28
N ARG A 146 -1.28 24.29 5.15
CA ARG A 146 -0.16 23.40 5.46
C ARG A 146 -0.01 22.26 4.45
N ALA A 147 -0.96 22.04 3.54
CA ALA A 147 -0.92 20.95 2.58
C ALA A 147 0.35 21.01 1.73
N ARG A 148 1.01 19.85 1.59
CA ARG A 148 2.24 19.66 0.81
C ARG A 148 2.11 18.54 -0.22
N THR A 149 1.33 17.51 0.10
CA THR A 149 1.07 16.43 -0.85
C THR A 149 -0.40 16.03 -0.84
N ILE A 150 -0.84 15.49 -1.97
CA ILE A 150 -2.09 14.75 -2.10
C ILE A 150 -1.73 13.33 -2.50
N THR A 151 -2.07 12.37 -1.64
CA THR A 151 -1.87 10.94 -1.92
C THR A 151 -3.17 10.33 -2.44
N MET A 152 -3.12 9.77 -3.64
CA MET A 152 -4.23 9.04 -4.26
C MET A 152 -4.11 7.53 -3.99
N ARG A 153 -5.22 6.89 -3.64
CA ARG A 153 -5.33 5.42 -3.53
C ARG A 153 -6.56 4.94 -4.27
N GLN A 154 -6.38 3.99 -5.19
CA GLN A 154 -7.46 3.31 -5.91
C GLN A 154 -7.47 1.85 -5.52
N ALA A 155 -8.59 1.30 -5.04
CA ALA A 155 -8.66 -0.09 -4.59
C ALA A 155 -9.54 -0.98 -5.48
N VAL A 156 -9.01 -2.13 -5.87
CA VAL A 156 -9.74 -3.15 -6.66
C VAL A 156 -9.47 -4.55 -6.09
N TYR A 157 -10.51 -5.38 -5.98
CA TYR A 157 -10.32 -6.79 -5.59
C TYR A 157 -9.92 -7.69 -6.76
N ASP A 158 -10.61 -7.55 -7.90
CA ASP A 158 -10.40 -8.38 -9.10
C ASP A 158 -9.51 -7.62 -10.09
N TRP A 159 -8.22 -7.92 -10.04
CA TRP A 159 -7.21 -7.21 -10.80
C TRP A 159 -7.38 -7.42 -12.29
N GLY A 160 -7.38 -6.34 -13.06
CA GLY A 160 -7.52 -6.40 -14.52
C GLY A 160 -8.96 -6.54 -15.00
N ARG A 161 -9.95 -6.42 -14.12
CA ARG A 161 -11.37 -6.32 -14.47
C ARG A 161 -11.95 -4.97 -14.07
N GLY A 162 -12.94 -4.52 -14.83
CA GLY A 162 -13.49 -3.16 -14.71
C GLY A 162 -12.53 -2.11 -15.28
N ARG A 163 -12.89 -0.84 -15.09
CA ARG A 163 -12.07 0.32 -15.46
C ARG A 163 -11.45 0.92 -14.21
N ASP A 164 -10.12 1.00 -14.18
CA ASP A 164 -9.41 1.75 -13.15
C ASP A 164 -9.77 3.25 -13.26
N PRO A 165 -9.92 3.98 -12.13
CA PRO A 165 -10.06 5.43 -12.15
C PRO A 165 -8.91 6.11 -12.90
N ARG A 166 -9.23 7.17 -13.65
CA ARG A 166 -8.26 8.01 -14.36
C ARG A 166 -8.36 9.40 -13.78
N VAL A 167 -7.27 9.97 -13.29
CA VAL A 167 -7.31 11.22 -12.53
C VAL A 167 -6.22 12.16 -13.03
N ALA A 168 -6.57 13.43 -13.21
CA ALA A 168 -5.65 14.52 -13.49
C ALA A 168 -5.69 15.53 -12.34
N ILE A 169 -4.59 16.27 -12.17
CA ILE A 169 -4.49 17.40 -11.25
C ILE A 169 -3.83 18.59 -11.96
N GLU A 170 -4.38 19.78 -11.76
CA GLU A 170 -3.85 21.04 -12.30
C GLU A 170 -3.93 22.14 -11.26
N ARG A 171 -2.94 23.05 -11.23
CA ARG A 171 -3.02 24.30 -10.48
C ARG A 171 -3.67 25.39 -11.35
N VAL A 172 -4.75 26.02 -10.87
CA VAL A 172 -5.61 26.90 -11.69
C VAL A 172 -5.71 28.36 -11.21
N ASP A 173 -5.09 28.73 -10.08
CA ASP A 173 -5.05 30.14 -9.60
C ASP A 173 -4.05 31.04 -10.36
N ARG A 174 -3.31 30.48 -11.32
CA ARG A 174 -2.31 31.19 -12.10
C ARG A 174 -2.10 30.56 -13.47
N PRO A 175 -1.61 31.31 -14.47
CA PRO A 175 -1.29 30.73 -15.77
C PRO A 175 -0.21 29.65 -15.67
N LEU A 176 -0.35 28.60 -16.48
CA LEU A 176 0.69 27.60 -16.67
C LEU A 176 1.99 28.29 -17.12
N HIS A 177 3.07 28.13 -16.35
CA HIS A 177 4.36 28.74 -16.66
C HIS A 177 5.45 27.68 -16.80
N HIS A 178 6.13 27.67 -17.95
CA HIS A 178 7.29 26.80 -18.15
C HIS A 178 8.52 27.36 -17.43
N ARG A 179 8.96 26.69 -16.38
CA ARG A 179 10.19 27.03 -15.65
C ARG A 179 11.23 25.93 -15.81
N ARG A 180 12.47 26.33 -16.12
CA ARG A 180 13.64 25.47 -15.99
C ARG A 180 14.21 25.61 -14.58
N SER A 181 14.54 24.47 -13.96
CA SER A 181 15.29 24.49 -12.70
C SER A 181 16.64 25.15 -12.90
N THR A 182 17.01 26.00 -11.95
CA THR A 182 18.35 26.59 -11.90
C THR A 182 19.39 25.52 -11.55
N PRO A 183 20.68 25.71 -11.88
CA PRO A 183 21.73 24.79 -11.47
C PRO A 183 21.77 24.55 -9.95
N GLY A 184 21.48 25.58 -9.14
CA GLY A 184 21.41 25.47 -7.68
C GLY A 184 20.29 24.55 -7.20
N GLU A 185 19.07 24.71 -7.73
CA GLU A 185 17.94 23.85 -7.39
C GLU A 185 18.17 22.40 -7.81
N VAL A 186 18.80 22.18 -8.97
CA VAL A 186 19.17 20.83 -9.42
C VAL A 186 20.17 20.20 -8.45
N ALA A 187 21.21 20.95 -8.05
CA ALA A 187 22.21 20.44 -7.11
C ALA A 187 21.59 20.10 -5.74
N GLU A 188 20.74 20.97 -5.20
CA GLU A 188 20.04 20.75 -3.94
C GLU A 188 19.16 19.49 -3.98
N ARG A 189 18.32 19.37 -5.00
CA ARG A 189 17.39 18.24 -5.15
C ARG A 189 18.12 16.91 -5.37
N LEU A 190 19.20 16.91 -6.15
CA LEU A 190 20.04 15.71 -6.34
C LEU A 190 20.78 15.32 -5.06
N ALA A 191 21.23 16.28 -4.25
CA ALA A 191 21.82 16.00 -2.94
C ALA A 191 20.78 15.36 -1.99
N ALA A 192 19.55 15.89 -1.96
CA ALA A 192 18.45 15.31 -1.21
C ALA A 192 18.13 13.87 -1.68
N LEU A 193 18.08 13.64 -2.99
CA LEU A 193 17.88 12.32 -3.58
C LEU A 193 19.01 11.35 -3.19
N ALA A 194 20.27 11.79 -3.18
CA ALA A 194 21.40 10.95 -2.79
C ALA A 194 21.33 10.52 -1.31
N ALA A 195 20.75 11.34 -0.44
CA ALA A 195 20.52 11.03 0.98
C ALA A 195 19.25 10.20 1.23
N TYR A 196 18.30 10.21 0.28
CA TYR A 196 16.98 9.60 0.45
C TYR A 196 16.98 8.10 0.73
N PRO A 197 17.82 7.24 0.10
CA PRO A 197 17.90 5.82 0.41
C PRO A 197 18.10 5.51 1.89
N ARG A 198 18.99 6.27 2.54
CA ARG A 198 19.25 6.15 3.99
C ARG A 198 18.00 6.45 4.80
N ARG A 199 17.32 7.56 4.48
CA ARG A 199 16.11 7.99 5.18
C ARG A 199 14.97 6.99 5.02
N TYR A 200 14.71 6.56 3.78
CA TYR A 200 13.60 5.66 3.46
C TYR A 200 13.80 4.26 4.03
N ALA A 201 14.94 3.62 3.75
CA ALA A 201 15.20 2.28 4.27
C ALA A 201 15.35 2.27 5.79
N GLY A 202 16.00 3.30 6.36
CA GLY A 202 16.15 3.43 7.80
C GLY A 202 14.81 3.46 8.54
N LEU A 203 13.81 4.14 7.98
CA LEU A 203 12.45 4.18 8.53
C LEU A 203 11.85 2.76 8.62
N TRP A 204 11.88 2.01 7.52
CA TRP A 204 11.20 0.71 7.43
C TRP A 204 11.93 -0.42 8.17
N LEU A 205 13.26 -0.44 8.08
CA LEU A 205 14.06 -1.36 8.90
C LEU A 205 13.86 -1.07 10.40
N GLY A 206 13.74 0.20 10.77
CA GLY A 206 13.39 0.62 12.13
C GLY A 206 12.05 0.04 12.61
N VAL A 207 11.00 0.11 11.79
CA VAL A 207 9.67 -0.44 12.11
C VAL A 207 9.75 -1.94 12.41
N VAL A 208 10.38 -2.74 11.54
CA VAL A 208 10.51 -4.19 11.73
C VAL A 208 11.32 -4.51 13.00
N ARG A 209 12.44 -3.81 13.21
CA ARG A 209 13.26 -3.96 14.41
C ARG A 209 12.46 -3.68 15.69
N ASP A 210 11.67 -2.61 15.70
CA ASP A 210 10.87 -2.22 16.85
C ASP A 210 9.78 -3.27 17.15
N TRP A 211 9.18 -3.88 16.13
CA TRP A 211 8.21 -4.96 16.30
C TRP A 211 8.82 -6.24 16.85
N MET A 212 10.04 -6.56 16.41
CA MET A 212 10.81 -7.67 16.98
C MET A 212 11.12 -7.42 18.45
N ALA A 213 11.57 -6.20 18.81
CA ALA A 213 11.87 -5.84 20.18
C ALA A 213 10.63 -5.94 21.10
N ARG A 214 9.44 -5.66 20.56
CA ARG A 214 8.15 -5.84 21.25
C ARG A 214 7.64 -7.29 21.27
N GLY A 215 8.32 -8.21 20.57
CA GLY A 215 7.95 -9.63 20.56
C GLY A 215 6.69 -9.95 19.76
N LEU A 216 6.42 -9.24 18.66
CA LEU A 216 5.23 -9.43 17.82
C LEU A 216 5.28 -10.65 16.88
N TRP A 217 6.05 -11.69 17.23
CA TRP A 217 6.10 -12.94 16.47
C TRP A 217 4.81 -13.75 16.66
N ASN A 218 4.16 -14.10 15.55
CA ASN A 218 2.88 -14.81 15.49
C ASN A 218 1.77 -14.12 16.30
N ARG A 219 1.80 -12.79 16.36
CA ARG A 219 0.86 -11.95 17.10
C ARG A 219 0.53 -10.71 16.30
N PHE A 220 -0.66 -10.17 16.53
CA PHE A 220 -1.08 -8.90 15.94
C PHE A 220 -1.17 -7.81 17.00
N GLU A 221 -0.80 -6.61 16.58
CA GLU A 221 -1.09 -5.35 17.24
C GLU A 221 -2.06 -4.56 16.36
N HIS A 222 -2.99 -3.83 17.00
CA HIS A 222 -3.88 -2.91 16.31
C HIS A 222 -3.24 -1.52 16.23
N ASP A 223 -3.22 -0.92 15.04
CA ASP A 223 -2.74 0.44 14.77
C ASP A 223 -3.68 1.12 13.75
N ASP A 224 -3.66 2.45 13.70
CA ASP A 224 -4.39 3.26 12.71
C ASP A 224 -3.45 3.95 11.70
N TRP A 225 -2.12 3.88 11.92
CA TRP A 225 -1.09 4.54 11.10
C TRP A 225 -1.32 6.05 10.88
N ALA A 226 -2.02 6.72 11.79
CA ALA A 226 -2.32 8.14 11.69
C ALA A 226 -1.03 8.98 11.50
N GLY A 227 -1.01 9.80 10.45
CA GLY A 227 0.13 10.66 10.09
C GLY A 227 1.40 9.94 9.61
N ARG A 228 1.33 8.62 9.37
CA ARG A 228 2.46 7.78 8.94
C ARG A 228 2.17 7.01 7.64
N GLY A 229 1.19 7.47 6.86
CA GLY A 229 0.80 6.87 5.57
C GLY A 229 -0.43 5.94 5.61
N GLY A 230 -1.07 5.82 6.77
CA GLY A 230 -2.35 5.11 6.92
C GLY A 230 -3.53 5.83 6.23
N VAL A 231 -4.62 5.09 6.03
CA VAL A 231 -5.90 5.61 5.55
C VAL A 231 -6.80 5.85 6.77
N THR A 232 -7.39 7.03 6.87
CA THR A 232 -8.34 7.36 7.94
C THR A 232 -9.49 6.34 7.98
N GLY A 233 -9.87 5.89 9.18
CA GLY A 233 -10.96 4.92 9.36
C GLY A 233 -10.61 3.47 8.99
N GLN A 234 -9.32 3.16 8.82
CA GLN A 234 -8.84 1.80 8.58
C GLN A 234 -8.31 1.18 9.88
N HIS A 235 -8.74 -0.04 10.19
CA HIS A 235 -8.12 -0.86 11.23
C HIS A 235 -6.96 -1.64 10.62
N TYR A 236 -5.75 -1.42 11.13
CA TYR A 236 -4.59 -2.23 10.76
C TYR A 236 -4.28 -3.21 11.87
N TYR A 237 -4.24 -4.49 11.54
CA TYR A 237 -3.66 -5.52 12.39
C TYR A 237 -2.33 -5.93 11.81
N GLN A 238 -1.27 -5.73 12.56
CA GLN A 238 0.09 -5.89 12.06
C GLN A 238 0.97 -6.66 13.03
N GLY A 239 1.95 -7.37 12.49
CA GLY A 239 2.90 -8.11 13.29
C GLY A 239 3.90 -8.85 12.43
N LEU A 240 4.51 -9.88 13.01
CA LEU A 240 5.47 -10.73 12.35
C LEU A 240 4.97 -12.16 12.34
N PHE A 241 5.33 -12.93 11.31
CA PHE A 241 5.12 -14.37 11.29
C PHE A 241 6.45 -15.10 11.40
N ARG A 242 6.45 -16.26 12.06
CA ARG A 242 7.56 -17.22 12.10
C ARG A 242 7.00 -18.63 11.95
N LEU A 243 7.52 -19.34 10.96
CA LEU A 243 7.24 -20.74 10.69
C LEU A 243 8.34 -21.62 11.29
N GLU A 244 7.93 -22.59 12.10
CA GLU A 244 8.82 -23.67 12.54
C GLU A 244 8.80 -24.82 11.52
N PRO A 245 9.89 -25.60 11.40
CA PRO A 245 9.91 -26.76 10.52
C PRO A 245 8.75 -27.73 10.81
N GLY A 246 7.97 -28.07 9.78
CA GLY A 246 6.80 -28.95 9.91
C GLY A 246 5.52 -28.29 10.43
N TYR A 247 5.55 -26.97 10.68
CA TYR A 247 4.38 -26.19 11.11
C TYR A 247 3.93 -25.20 10.04
N ALA A 248 2.63 -24.90 10.06
CA ALA A 248 2.01 -23.76 9.41
C ALA A 248 1.43 -22.82 10.48
N LEU A 249 1.03 -21.62 10.07
CA LEU A 249 0.22 -20.74 10.91
C LEU A 249 -1.20 -20.69 10.35
N LEU A 250 -2.17 -21.03 11.19
CA LEU A 250 -3.58 -20.81 10.92
C LEU A 250 -3.95 -19.39 11.36
N LEU A 251 -4.23 -18.54 10.38
CA LEU A 251 -4.88 -17.25 10.58
C LEU A 251 -6.38 -17.46 10.70
N GLU A 252 -7.01 -16.92 11.74
CA GLU A 252 -8.47 -16.91 11.90
C GLU A 252 -8.96 -15.53 12.33
N THR A 253 -10.07 -15.09 11.74
CA THR A 253 -10.82 -13.90 12.18
C THR A 253 -12.29 -14.00 11.79
N ALA A 254 -13.16 -13.36 12.57
CA ALA A 254 -14.48 -12.97 12.07
C ALA A 254 -14.32 -11.82 11.05
N LEU A 255 -15.32 -11.63 10.19
CA LEU A 255 -15.43 -10.43 9.38
C LEU A 255 -16.22 -9.35 10.13
N PRO A 256 -15.93 -8.05 9.90
CA PRO A 256 -16.81 -6.98 10.31
C PRO A 256 -18.22 -7.17 9.72
N ALA A 257 -19.26 -6.73 10.45
CA ALA A 257 -20.63 -6.83 9.95
C ALA A 257 -20.86 -6.02 8.66
N ARG A 258 -20.12 -4.91 8.51
CA ARG A 258 -20.01 -4.14 7.27
C ARG A 258 -18.55 -3.75 7.06
N VAL A 259 -18.06 -3.88 5.84
CA VAL A 259 -16.72 -3.45 5.45
C VAL A 259 -16.71 -3.13 3.96
N ARG A 260 -16.11 -2.00 3.56
CA ARG A 260 -15.98 -1.63 2.14
C ARG A 260 -14.84 -2.39 1.47
N TYR A 261 -13.71 -2.49 2.16
CA TYR A 261 -12.52 -3.18 1.67
C TYR A 261 -11.76 -3.88 2.79
N TRP A 262 -11.22 -5.07 2.50
CA TRP A 262 -10.29 -5.74 3.39
C TRP A 262 -9.31 -6.64 2.66
N ASN A 263 -8.14 -6.83 3.27
CA ASN A 263 -7.17 -7.82 2.84
C ASN A 263 -6.31 -8.34 3.98
N VAL A 264 -5.58 -9.42 3.69
CA VAL A 264 -4.39 -9.85 4.41
C VAL A 264 -3.23 -9.98 3.42
N GLN A 265 -2.04 -9.58 3.83
CA GLN A 265 -0.83 -9.74 3.03
C GLN A 265 0.38 -10.06 3.90
N LEU A 266 1.32 -10.78 3.30
CA LEU A 266 2.62 -11.07 3.87
C LEU A 266 3.68 -10.10 3.34
N GLY A 267 4.63 -9.76 4.21
CA GLY A 267 5.82 -8.99 3.87
C GLY A 267 7.10 -9.68 4.32
N ASP A 268 8.23 -9.23 3.81
CA ASP A 268 9.55 -9.66 4.25
C ASP A 268 10.03 -8.88 5.50
N LEU A 269 11.25 -9.16 5.95
CA LEU A 269 11.86 -8.48 7.11
C LEU A 269 12.51 -7.13 6.77
N VAL A 270 12.40 -6.66 5.53
CA VAL A 270 12.77 -5.29 5.13
C VAL A 270 11.54 -4.43 4.81
N TRP A 271 10.34 -4.92 5.18
CA TRP A 271 9.06 -4.24 5.06
C TRP A 271 8.55 -4.08 3.62
N ASN A 272 8.93 -4.98 2.72
CA ASN A 272 8.33 -5.08 1.39
C ASN A 272 7.23 -6.14 1.41
N THR A 273 6.20 -5.99 0.59
CA THR A 273 5.20 -7.04 0.42
C THR A 273 5.83 -8.18 -0.38
N ILE A 274 5.63 -9.42 0.04
CA ILE A 274 6.13 -10.59 -0.71
C ILE A 274 5.49 -10.57 -2.11
N ASP A 275 6.26 -10.88 -3.16
CA ASP A 275 5.87 -10.72 -4.56
C ASP A 275 4.49 -11.31 -4.86
N TRP A 276 3.48 -10.45 -4.76
CA TRP A 276 2.09 -10.82 -4.87
C TRP A 276 1.66 -11.03 -6.31
N VAL A 277 2.51 -10.73 -7.30
CA VAL A 277 2.19 -10.94 -8.70
C VAL A 277 2.44 -12.40 -9.07
N ASN A 278 3.48 -13.00 -8.51
CA ASN A 278 3.90 -14.36 -8.81
C ASN A 278 3.59 -15.36 -7.68
N TRP A 279 3.26 -14.88 -6.48
CA TRP A 279 2.89 -15.69 -5.33
C TRP A 279 1.51 -15.30 -4.79
N GLN A 280 0.79 -16.25 -4.18
CA GLN A 280 -0.43 -15.97 -3.41
C GLN A 280 -0.04 -15.48 -2.01
N SER A 281 0.74 -14.41 -1.93
CA SER A 281 1.20 -13.81 -0.66
C SER A 281 0.18 -12.86 -0.03
N SER A 282 -0.96 -12.64 -0.70
CA SER A 282 -2.08 -11.86 -0.19
C SER A 282 -3.42 -12.40 -0.66
N LEU A 283 -4.45 -12.14 0.14
CA LEU A 283 -5.85 -12.43 -0.16
C LEU A 283 -6.70 -11.22 0.24
N ASN A 284 -7.74 -10.96 -0.53
CA ASN A 284 -8.67 -9.86 -0.31
C ASN A 284 -10.13 -10.38 -0.34
N GLY A 285 -11.08 -9.50 -0.05
CA GLY A 285 -12.50 -9.88 0.01
C GLY A 285 -13.12 -10.44 -1.28
N GLY A 286 -12.51 -10.22 -2.45
CA GLY A 286 -12.93 -10.84 -3.71
C GLY A 286 -12.19 -12.13 -4.08
N GLN A 287 -11.14 -12.49 -3.33
CA GLN A 287 -10.30 -13.67 -3.59
C GLN A 287 -10.44 -14.73 -2.50
N ALA A 288 -10.71 -14.31 -1.26
CA ALA A 288 -10.84 -15.20 -0.12
C ALA A 288 -12.14 -16.03 -0.18
N ARG A 289 -12.05 -17.28 0.23
CA ARG A 289 -13.21 -18.11 0.52
C ARG A 289 -13.55 -17.97 2.01
N LEU A 290 -14.79 -17.65 2.36
CA LEU A 290 -15.25 -17.75 3.74
C LEU A 290 -15.69 -19.18 4.02
N ASP A 291 -15.48 -19.62 5.26
CA ASP A 291 -16.00 -20.90 5.73
C ASP A 291 -17.52 -20.79 5.99
N ASP A 292 -18.21 -21.93 6.13
CA ASP A 292 -19.66 -21.98 6.35
C ASP A 292 -20.11 -21.27 7.65
N ASP A 293 -19.20 -21.09 8.62
CA ASP A 293 -19.44 -20.31 9.85
C ASP A 293 -19.24 -18.79 9.67
N GLY A 294 -18.97 -18.33 8.44
CA GLY A 294 -18.78 -16.94 8.08
C GLY A 294 -17.42 -16.36 8.48
N ARG A 295 -16.49 -17.17 9.00
CA ARG A 295 -15.14 -16.72 9.36
C ARG A 295 -14.20 -16.80 8.17
N PHE A 296 -13.17 -15.96 8.23
CA PHE A 296 -12.02 -16.07 7.35
C PHE A 296 -10.93 -16.88 8.04
N ARG A 297 -10.53 -17.99 7.41
CA ARG A 297 -9.37 -18.78 7.81
C ARG A 297 -8.39 -18.88 6.66
N ALA A 298 -7.11 -18.63 6.95
CA ALA A 298 -6.03 -18.79 5.98
C ALA A 298 -4.85 -19.53 6.58
N VAL A 299 -4.12 -20.25 5.75
CA VAL A 299 -2.95 -21.02 6.15
C VAL A 299 -1.70 -20.37 5.58
N ILE A 300 -0.76 -19.98 6.45
CA ILE A 300 0.57 -19.53 6.04
C ILE A 300 1.50 -20.73 6.13
N ALA A 301 2.05 -21.16 4.99
CA ALA A 301 2.91 -22.34 4.88
C ALA A 301 3.89 -22.16 3.71
N LEU A 302 5.09 -22.76 3.80
CA LEU A 302 6.11 -22.69 2.74
C LEU A 302 5.67 -23.41 1.46
N ASP A 303 5.05 -24.58 1.61
CA ASP A 303 4.54 -25.40 0.51
C ASP A 303 3.02 -25.32 0.47
N ASP A 304 2.44 -25.45 -0.73
CA ASP A 304 0.98 -25.41 -0.92
C ASP A 304 0.30 -26.55 -0.14
N PRO A 305 -0.51 -26.25 0.89
CA PRO A 305 -1.22 -27.26 1.66
C PRO A 305 -2.49 -27.79 0.95
N GLY A 306 -2.78 -27.32 -0.27
CA GLY A 306 -3.95 -27.67 -1.04
C GLY A 306 -5.24 -27.09 -0.46
N VAL A 307 -5.19 -25.91 0.17
CA VAL A 307 -6.38 -25.18 0.67
C VAL A 307 -6.59 -23.89 -0.13
N PRO A 308 -7.83 -23.39 -0.26
CA PRO A 308 -8.12 -22.17 -1.02
C PRO A 308 -7.35 -20.96 -0.51
N ASN A 309 -7.49 -20.69 0.79
CA ASN A 309 -6.89 -19.55 1.46
C ASN A 309 -5.48 -19.90 1.96
N TRP A 310 -4.57 -20.16 1.04
CA TRP A 310 -3.15 -20.26 1.35
C TRP A 310 -2.49 -18.89 1.21
N LEU A 311 -1.56 -18.59 2.10
CA LEU A 311 -0.68 -17.43 2.00
C LEU A 311 0.76 -17.93 1.89
N ASP A 312 1.33 -17.75 0.71
CA ASP A 312 2.71 -18.18 0.43
C ASP A 312 3.70 -17.10 0.87
N PRO A 313 4.64 -17.41 1.79
CA PRO A 313 5.65 -16.47 2.25
C PRO A 313 6.84 -16.34 1.28
N GLY A 314 6.76 -16.83 0.05
CA GLY A 314 7.80 -16.68 -0.98
C GLY A 314 9.14 -17.28 -0.55
N GLY A 315 9.10 -18.41 0.15
CA GLY A 315 10.27 -19.09 0.72
C GLY A 315 10.79 -18.52 2.04
N ASN A 316 10.19 -17.46 2.58
CA ASN A 316 10.59 -16.91 3.87
C ASN A 316 9.98 -17.70 5.04
N THR A 317 10.81 -18.13 5.99
CA THR A 317 10.32 -18.70 7.25
C THR A 317 9.90 -17.63 8.25
N GLU A 318 10.30 -16.38 8.03
CA GLU A 318 10.00 -15.23 8.87
C GLU A 318 9.72 -14.00 8.03
N GLY A 319 8.79 -13.17 8.48
CA GLY A 319 8.46 -11.94 7.79
C GLY A 319 7.40 -11.13 8.53
N ALA A 320 6.89 -10.11 7.86
CA ALA A 320 5.78 -9.29 8.30
C ALA A 320 4.44 -9.87 7.87
N ILE A 321 3.39 -9.51 8.61
CA ILE A 321 2.00 -9.77 8.21
C ILE A 321 1.16 -8.54 8.53
N MET A 322 0.24 -8.23 7.63
CA MET A 322 -0.72 -7.15 7.83
C MET A 322 -2.10 -7.55 7.34
N LEU A 323 -3.11 -7.27 8.15
CA LEU A 323 -4.52 -7.37 7.82
C LEU A 323 -5.16 -5.98 7.95
N ARG A 324 -6.10 -5.67 7.06
CA ARG A 324 -6.76 -4.36 7.01
C ARG A 324 -8.26 -4.48 6.93
N TRP A 325 -8.97 -3.68 7.72
CA TRP A 325 -10.42 -3.42 7.56
C TRP A 325 -10.63 -1.94 7.26
N THR A 326 -11.05 -1.59 6.03
CA THR A 326 -11.31 -0.20 5.62
C THR A 326 -12.79 0.13 5.71
N GLU A 327 -13.11 1.25 6.38
CA GLU A 327 -14.49 1.72 6.55
C GLU A 327 -15.39 0.59 7.07
N ALA A 328 -14.89 -0.09 8.10
CA ALA A 328 -15.57 -1.20 8.73
C ALA A 328 -16.43 -0.74 9.90
N SER A 329 -17.52 -1.47 10.18
CA SER A 329 -18.36 -1.24 11.37
C SER A 329 -17.61 -1.45 12.68
N ASP A 330 -16.63 -2.34 12.66
CA ASP A 330 -15.86 -2.83 13.79
C ASP A 330 -14.54 -3.45 13.29
N GLY A 331 -13.61 -3.69 14.21
CA GLY A 331 -12.33 -4.34 13.94
C GLY A 331 -12.24 -5.67 14.69
N PRO A 332 -12.74 -6.79 14.14
CA PRO A 332 -12.49 -8.09 14.72
C PRO A 332 -10.98 -8.40 14.63
N ALA A 333 -10.41 -8.76 15.77
CA ALA A 333 -8.98 -9.02 15.88
C ALA A 333 -8.64 -10.41 15.30
N PRO A 334 -7.69 -10.51 14.37
CA PRO A 334 -7.19 -11.78 13.89
C PRO A 334 -6.26 -12.46 14.90
N MET A 335 -6.19 -13.79 14.81
CA MET A 335 -5.25 -14.61 15.58
C MET A 335 -4.43 -15.52 14.66
N LEU A 336 -3.19 -15.79 15.07
CA LEU A 336 -2.32 -16.79 14.43
C LEU A 336 -2.10 -17.95 15.41
N THR A 337 -2.42 -19.17 14.96
CA THR A 337 -2.20 -20.39 15.73
C THR A 337 -1.22 -21.30 14.99
N PRO A 338 -0.06 -21.64 15.58
CA PRO A 338 0.83 -22.64 15.02
C PRO A 338 0.15 -24.01 14.99
N VAL A 339 0.19 -24.68 13.84
CA VAL A 339 -0.43 -25.97 13.61
C VAL A 339 0.55 -26.89 12.89
N ARG A 340 0.58 -28.18 13.26
CA ARG A 340 1.40 -29.15 12.52
C ARG A 340 0.81 -29.37 11.13
N LEU A 341 1.65 -29.35 10.11
CA LEU A 341 1.23 -29.54 8.71
C LEU A 341 0.50 -30.87 8.51
N ASP A 342 0.99 -31.95 9.13
CA ASP A 342 0.38 -33.29 9.04
C ASP A 342 -0.97 -33.41 9.77
N ARG A 343 -1.36 -32.40 10.55
CA ARG A 343 -2.66 -32.30 11.24
C ARG A 343 -3.50 -31.12 10.77
N LEU A 344 -3.04 -30.37 9.77
CA LEU A 344 -3.67 -29.12 9.34
C LEU A 344 -5.17 -29.28 9.05
N ARG A 345 -5.56 -30.33 8.33
CA ARG A 345 -6.97 -30.59 7.99
C ARG A 345 -7.87 -30.78 9.22
N ASN A 346 -7.34 -31.22 10.36
CA ASN A 346 -8.11 -31.37 11.60
C ASN A 346 -8.41 -30.03 12.28
N HIS A 347 -7.79 -28.95 11.82
CA HIS A 347 -7.99 -27.59 12.34
C HIS A 347 -8.75 -26.69 11.38
N LEU A 348 -9.18 -27.24 10.25
CA LEU A 348 -10.00 -26.56 9.26
C LEU A 348 -11.42 -27.13 9.30
N PRO A 349 -12.44 -26.36 8.92
CA PRO A 349 -13.78 -26.88 8.71
C PRO A 349 -13.79 -28.09 7.77
N HIS A 350 -14.68 -29.05 8.05
CA HIS A 350 -14.75 -30.30 7.28
C HIS A 350 -15.07 -30.06 5.80
N ASP A 351 -15.79 -28.98 5.50
CA ASP A 351 -16.17 -28.54 4.15
C ASP A 351 -15.07 -27.74 3.43
N THR A 352 -13.93 -27.45 4.07
CA THR A 352 -12.82 -26.76 3.39
C THR A 352 -12.35 -27.58 2.19
N PRO A 353 -12.50 -27.08 0.95
CA PRO A 353 -12.22 -27.89 -0.23
C PRO A 353 -10.72 -28.15 -0.38
N ALA A 354 -10.39 -29.17 -1.18
CA ALA A 354 -9.04 -29.37 -1.67
C ALA A 354 -8.81 -28.53 -2.92
N VAL A 355 -7.62 -27.95 -3.04
CA VAL A 355 -7.13 -27.28 -4.25
C VAL A 355 -6.03 -28.14 -4.83
N THR A 356 -6.20 -28.52 -6.09
CA THR A 356 -5.21 -29.29 -6.83
C THR A 356 -4.07 -28.38 -7.33
N PRO A 357 -2.88 -28.95 -7.64
CA PRO A 357 -1.79 -28.17 -8.23
C PRO A 357 -2.18 -27.45 -9.54
N ALA A 358 -3.06 -28.05 -10.35
CA ALA A 358 -3.54 -27.43 -11.60
C ALA A 358 -4.43 -26.20 -11.32
N GLU A 359 -5.36 -26.32 -10.38
CA GLU A 359 -6.21 -25.19 -9.95
C GLU A 359 -5.38 -24.06 -9.33
N ARG A 360 -4.31 -24.42 -8.57
CA ARG A 360 -3.35 -23.45 -8.04
C ARG A 360 -2.61 -22.71 -9.15
N ASP A 361 -2.06 -23.43 -10.12
CA ASP A 361 -1.35 -22.83 -11.27
C ASP A 361 -2.27 -21.88 -12.03
N ASP A 362 -3.50 -22.30 -12.30
CA ASP A 362 -4.51 -21.46 -12.95
C ASP A 362 -4.83 -20.19 -12.16
N ALA A 363 -4.96 -20.29 -10.83
CA ALA A 363 -5.19 -19.13 -9.96
C ALA A 363 -4.00 -18.16 -9.99
N LEU A 364 -2.77 -18.66 -9.92
CA LEU A 364 -1.56 -17.84 -9.99
C LEU A 364 -1.38 -17.20 -11.37
N ARG A 365 -1.72 -17.89 -12.46
CA ARG A 365 -1.72 -17.30 -13.81
C ARG A 365 -2.74 -16.18 -13.93
N ARG A 366 -3.97 -16.38 -13.46
CA ARG A 366 -5.01 -15.33 -13.47
C ARG A 366 -4.54 -14.10 -12.68
N ARG A 367 -3.97 -14.32 -11.49
CA ARG A 367 -3.41 -13.26 -10.65
C ARG A 367 -2.31 -12.48 -11.35
N ARG A 368 -1.35 -13.19 -11.97
CA ARG A 368 -0.25 -12.59 -12.73
C ARG A 368 -0.75 -11.77 -13.92
N THR A 369 -1.68 -12.31 -14.71
CA THR A 369 -2.30 -11.60 -15.83
C THR A 369 -3.07 -10.37 -15.35
N GLY A 370 -3.89 -10.51 -14.30
CA GLY A 370 -4.64 -9.41 -13.71
C GLY A 370 -3.72 -8.26 -13.28
N ALA A 371 -2.63 -8.56 -12.57
CA ALA A 371 -1.66 -7.55 -12.16
C ALA A 371 -0.86 -6.92 -13.32
N GLN A 372 -0.80 -7.56 -14.49
CA GLN A 372 -0.21 -6.97 -15.70
C GLN A 372 -1.18 -6.06 -16.45
N LEU A 373 -2.48 -6.31 -16.34
CA LEU A 373 -3.54 -5.50 -16.96
C LEU A 373 -3.83 -4.20 -16.19
N ARG A 374 -3.47 -4.13 -14.91
CA ARG A 374 -3.59 -2.89 -14.12
C ARG A 374 -2.67 -1.81 -14.67
N ARG A 375 -3.17 -0.57 -14.69
CA ARG A 375 -2.33 0.58 -15.08
C ARG A 375 -1.22 0.78 -14.04
N ARG A 376 0.02 0.68 -14.49
CA ARG A 376 1.24 0.89 -13.65
C ARG A 376 1.82 2.29 -13.78
N TRP A 377 1.41 3.00 -14.84
CA TRP A 377 1.81 4.34 -15.20
C TRP A 377 0.60 5.03 -15.83
N GLU A 378 0.46 6.33 -15.60
CA GLU A 378 -0.46 7.16 -16.37
C GLU A 378 0.18 7.40 -17.74
N GLY A 379 -0.23 6.60 -18.72
CA GLY A 379 0.06 6.81 -20.14
C GLY A 379 -1.27 6.85 -20.90
N GLU A 380 -1.34 7.73 -21.89
CA GLU A 380 -2.54 8.07 -22.68
C GLU A 380 -3.34 6.86 -23.16
#